data_AF-A0A453NE33-F1
#
_entry.id   AF-A0A453NE33-F1
#
_cell.length_a   1.000
_cell.length_b   1.000
_cell.length_c   1.000
_cell.angle_alpha   90.00
_cell.angle_beta   90.00
_cell.angle_gamma   90.00
#
_symmetry.space_group_name_H-M   'P 1'
#
loop_
_entity.id
_entity.type
_entity.pdbx_description
1 polymer ?
#
loop_
_entity_poly.entity_id
_entity_poly.type
_entity_poly.pdbx_seq_one_letter_code
_entity_poly.pdbx_strand_id
1 'polypeptide(L)'
;MHKFNHTVGLAFDPAVSSHFHVLCLERAFPKTFITGVNIYSSRTRAWSYRDSGIVEKATLFRSKCVFVGGMLYIMGNLEDINGEYVLVGVDMEGKVWKTIRVPYGSKFGTIGLSQGCLHYVIAPVK
;
A
#
# COMPACT_ATOMS: atom_id res chain seq x y z
N MET A 1 9.26 10.28 -21.69
CA MET A 1 8.13 9.78 -20.89
C MET A 1 8.65 8.81 -19.85
N HIS A 2 8.72 9.20 -18.57
CA HIS A 2 9.02 8.27 -17.50
C HIS A 2 7.81 7.32 -17.35
N LYS A 3 8.02 6.01 -17.57
CA LYS A 3 6.96 5.00 -17.40
C LYS A 3 6.74 4.81 -15.91
N PHE A 4 5.71 5.42 -15.32
CA PHE A 4 5.33 5.12 -13.94
C PHE A 4 4.62 3.75 -13.93
N ASN A 5 5.11 2.82 -13.12
CA ASN A 5 4.39 1.57 -12.84
C ASN A 5 3.52 1.79 -11.61
N HIS A 6 2.21 1.61 -11.77
CA HIS A 6 1.25 1.86 -10.69
C HIS A 6 0.84 0.55 -10.01
N THR A 7 0.66 0.59 -8.68
CA THR A 7 -0.16 -0.41 -7.98
C THR A 7 -1.46 0.22 -7.56
N VAL A 8 -2.56 -0.46 -7.85
CA VAL A 8 -3.89 0.06 -7.63
C VAL A 8 -4.56 -0.71 -6.50
N GLY A 9 -5.12 0.01 -5.54
CA GLY A 9 -5.95 -0.55 -4.48
C GLY A 9 -7.25 0.20 -4.33
N LEU A 10 -8.30 -0.54 -3.95
CA LEU A 10 -9.61 0.01 -3.66
C LEU A 10 -9.73 0.20 -2.15
N ALA A 11 -10.01 1.43 -1.72
CA ALA A 11 -10.35 1.75 -0.35
C ALA A 11 -11.86 2.00 -0.24
N PHE A 12 -12.56 1.07 0.42
CA PHE A 12 -14.00 1.11 0.56
C PHE A 12 -14.42 0.43 1.85
N ASP A 13 -15.14 1.17 2.69
CA ASP A 13 -15.84 0.64 3.86
C ASP A 13 -17.33 1.01 3.75
N PRO A 14 -18.19 0.05 3.34
CA PRO A 14 -19.61 0.31 3.16
C PRO A 14 -20.33 0.62 4.47
N ALA A 15 -19.77 0.27 5.64
CA ALA A 15 -20.37 0.61 6.93
C ALA A 15 -20.16 2.09 7.30
N VAL A 16 -19.14 2.74 6.72
CA VAL A 16 -18.79 4.15 6.99
C VAL A 16 -19.34 5.09 5.92
N SER A 17 -19.31 4.68 4.64
CA SER A 17 -19.67 5.55 3.52
C SER A 17 -20.03 4.75 2.28
N SER A 18 -21.01 5.20 1.48
CA SER A 18 -21.33 4.65 0.16
C SER A 18 -20.28 4.99 -0.91
N HIS A 19 -19.34 5.87 -0.59
CA HIS A 19 -18.27 6.30 -1.48
C HIS A 19 -16.99 5.49 -1.27
N PHE A 20 -16.39 5.05 -2.37
CA PHE A 20 -15.07 4.44 -2.43
C PHE A 20 -14.00 5.41 -2.94
N HIS A 21 -12.75 5.05 -2.67
CA HIS A 21 -11.56 5.69 -3.22
C HIS A 21 -10.71 4.67 -3.98
N VAL A 22 -10.11 5.09 -5.10
CA VAL A 22 -9.11 4.29 -5.83
C VAL A 22 -7.76 4.94 -5.64
N LEU A 23 -6.83 4.20 -5.05
CA LEU A 23 -5.48 4.66 -4.78
C LEU A 23 -4.51 4.03 -5.79
N CYS A 24 -3.85 4.87 -6.57
CA CYS A 24 -2.82 4.51 -7.54
C CYS A 24 -1.46 4.93 -6.98
N LEU A 25 -0.76 3.98 -6.36
CA LEU A 25 0.58 4.17 -5.80
C LEU A 25 1.59 4.34 -6.93
N GLU A 26 2.26 5.49 -6.96
CA GLU A 26 3.25 5.85 -7.96
C GLU A 26 4.64 5.40 -7.58
N ARG A 27 5.43 5.03 -8.60
CA ARG A 27 6.81 4.58 -8.42
C ARG A 27 7.75 5.25 -9.39
N ALA A 28 8.89 5.75 -8.91
CA ALA A 28 9.93 6.32 -9.77
C ALA A 28 10.86 5.25 -10.35
N PHE A 29 11.05 5.26 -11.68
CA PHE A 29 12.16 4.55 -12.31
C PHE A 29 13.46 5.36 -12.17
N PRO A 30 14.63 4.71 -11.98
CA PRO A 30 14.88 3.26 -12.05
C PRO A 30 14.72 2.49 -10.73
N LYS A 31 14.54 3.17 -9.60
CA LYS A 31 14.64 2.57 -8.25
C LYS A 31 13.32 1.98 -7.69
N THR A 32 12.21 2.10 -8.41
CA THR A 32 10.87 1.57 -8.06
C THR A 32 10.30 2.02 -6.70
N PHE A 33 10.90 3.04 -6.08
CA PHE A 33 10.43 3.61 -4.81
C PHE A 33 9.09 4.28 -4.97
N ILE A 34 8.27 4.18 -3.92
CA ILE A 34 7.05 4.96 -3.80
C ILE A 34 7.43 6.44 -3.79
N THR A 35 6.81 7.22 -4.67
CA THR A 35 6.95 8.68 -4.68
C THR A 35 5.69 9.40 -4.25
N GLY A 36 4.54 8.74 -4.35
CA GLY A 36 3.26 9.34 -4.05
C GLY A 36 2.09 8.45 -4.40
N VAL A 37 0.92 9.04 -4.38
CA VAL A 37 -0.35 8.38 -4.66
C VAL A 37 -1.28 9.32 -5.39
N ASN A 38 -1.87 8.83 -6.48
CA ASN A 38 -3.03 9.46 -7.11
C ASN A 38 -4.29 8.82 -6.56
N ILE A 39 -5.24 9.64 -6.13
CA ILE A 39 -6.44 9.20 -5.42
C ILE A 39 -7.65 9.72 -6.19
N TYR A 40 -8.47 8.79 -6.65
CA TYR A 40 -9.82 9.09 -7.13
C TYR A 40 -10.80 8.98 -5.96
N SER A 41 -11.66 9.98 -5.79
CA SER A 41 -12.80 9.90 -4.87
C SER A 41 -14.11 9.82 -5.65
N SER A 42 -14.90 8.79 -5.40
CA SER A 42 -16.25 8.70 -5.97
C SER A 42 -17.22 9.77 -5.44
N ARG A 43 -16.90 10.40 -4.30
CA ARG A 43 -17.69 11.49 -3.71
C ARG A 43 -17.53 12.78 -4.51
N THR A 44 -16.29 13.19 -4.75
CA THR A 44 -15.97 14.43 -5.48
C THR A 44 -15.88 14.22 -6.99
N ARG A 45 -15.81 12.95 -7.44
CA ARG A 45 -15.58 12.52 -8.83
C ARG A 45 -14.30 13.11 -9.43
N ALA A 46 -13.32 13.38 -8.58
CA ALA A 46 -12.07 14.00 -8.98
C ALA A 46 -10.86 13.18 -8.53
N TRP A 47 -9.76 13.37 -9.26
CA TRP A 47 -8.45 12.90 -8.87
C TRP A 47 -7.71 13.96 -8.05
N SER A 48 -6.91 13.49 -7.10
CA SER A 48 -5.99 14.32 -6.32
C SER A 48 -4.67 13.58 -6.16
N TYR A 49 -3.57 14.32 -6.20
CA TYR A 49 -2.24 13.77 -5.99
C TYR A 49 -1.73 14.13 -4.59
N ARG A 50 -1.00 13.19 -3.97
CA ARG A 50 -0.25 13.39 -2.73
C ARG A 50 1.13 12.74 -2.86
N ASP A 51 2.16 13.47 -2.46
CA ASP A 51 3.50 12.90 -2.29
C ASP A 51 3.50 11.84 -1.18
N SER A 52 4.45 10.91 -1.26
CA SER A 52 4.63 9.92 -0.20
C SER A 52 5.09 10.60 1.08
N GLY A 53 4.36 10.41 2.18
CA GLY A 53 4.78 10.88 3.50
C GLY A 53 5.83 10.00 4.18
N ILE A 54 6.32 8.96 3.51
CA ILE A 54 7.29 8.00 4.03
C ILE A 54 8.71 8.52 3.75
N VAL A 55 9.55 8.56 4.79
CA VAL A 55 10.97 8.95 4.66
C VAL A 55 11.81 7.78 4.16
N GLU A 56 11.44 6.56 4.54
CA GLU A 56 12.13 5.35 4.12
C GLU A 56 11.91 5.05 2.63
N LYS A 57 12.98 4.62 1.95
CA LYS A 57 12.90 4.19 0.56
C LYS A 57 12.25 2.82 0.44
N ALA A 58 10.92 2.82 0.39
CA ALA A 58 10.11 1.61 0.24
C ALA A 58 9.87 1.29 -1.25
N THR A 59 10.14 0.05 -1.64
CA THR A 59 9.72 -0.53 -2.92
C THR A 59 8.52 -1.45 -2.71
N LEU A 60 7.54 -1.37 -3.59
CA LEU A 60 6.31 -2.14 -3.48
C LEU A 60 6.35 -3.41 -4.34
N PHE A 61 5.80 -4.51 -3.84
CA PHE A 61 5.60 -5.71 -4.64
C PHE A 61 4.34 -5.62 -5.47
N ARG A 62 4.28 -6.39 -6.56
CA ARG A 62 3.02 -6.66 -7.25
C ARG A 62 2.25 -7.68 -6.41
N SER A 63 1.51 -7.18 -5.41
CA SER A 63 0.79 -7.99 -4.44
C SER A 63 -0.62 -7.47 -4.24
N LYS A 64 -1.45 -8.24 -3.51
CA LYS A 64 -2.80 -7.86 -3.14
C LYS A 64 -2.76 -6.64 -2.19
N CYS A 65 -3.68 -5.71 -2.39
CA CYS A 65 -3.95 -4.64 -1.44
C CYS A 65 -5.10 -5.04 -0.50
N VAL A 66 -5.03 -4.66 0.77
CA VAL A 66 -6.08 -4.92 1.75
C VAL A 66 -6.47 -3.61 2.42
N PHE A 67 -7.76 -3.25 2.36
CA PHE A 67 -8.29 -2.09 3.05
C PHE A 67 -8.97 -2.51 4.36
N VAL A 68 -8.53 -1.94 5.48
CA VAL A 68 -9.10 -2.21 6.82
C VAL A 68 -8.73 -1.09 7.78
N GLY A 69 -9.64 -0.73 8.70
CA GLY A 69 -9.38 0.28 9.73
C GLY A 69 -9.02 1.67 9.16
N GLY A 70 -9.56 2.02 7.99
CA GLY A 70 -9.30 3.30 7.32
C GLY A 70 -7.99 3.37 6.53
N MET A 71 -7.24 2.26 6.43
CA MET A 71 -5.94 2.22 5.74
C MET A 71 -5.90 1.10 4.70
N LEU A 72 -5.25 1.40 3.57
CA LEU A 72 -4.91 0.46 2.52
C LEU A 72 -3.49 -0.06 2.75
N TYR A 73 -3.35 -1.36 2.90
CA TYR A 73 -2.07 -2.05 3.14
C TYR A 73 -1.61 -2.82 1.91
N ILE A 74 -0.30 -2.79 1.67
CA ILE A 74 0.37 -3.51 0.59
C ILE A 74 1.76 -3.98 1.04
N MET A 75 2.20 -5.13 0.54
CA MET A 75 3.55 -5.65 0.81
C MET A 75 4.63 -4.90 0.00
N GLY A 76 5.76 -4.65 0.66
CA GLY A 76 6.95 -4.07 0.06
C GLY A 76 8.22 -4.45 0.82
N ASN A 77 9.32 -3.77 0.50
CA ASN A 77 10.59 -3.88 1.22
C ASN A 77 11.26 -2.51 1.34
N LEU A 78 12.11 -2.36 2.36
CA LEU A 78 12.94 -1.17 2.55
C LEU A 78 14.33 -1.42 1.98
N GLU A 79 14.78 -0.57 1.06
CA GLU A 79 16.11 -0.70 0.46
C GLU A 79 17.23 -0.34 1.45
N ASP A 80 17.00 0.70 2.27
CA ASP A 80 18.01 1.22 3.21
C ASP A 80 18.25 0.30 4.43
N ILE A 81 17.39 -0.72 4.64
CA ILE A 81 17.48 -1.67 5.77
C ILE A 81 17.57 -3.11 5.25
N ASN A 82 18.63 -3.41 4.50
CA ASN A 82 18.98 -4.76 4.05
C ASN A 82 17.83 -5.55 3.35
N GLY A 83 16.89 -4.85 2.71
CA GLY A 83 15.75 -5.49 2.05
C GLY A 83 14.70 -6.07 2.98
N GLU A 84 14.57 -5.57 4.23
CA GLU A 84 13.51 -5.97 5.16
C GLU A 84 12.12 -5.87 4.53
N TYR A 85 11.32 -6.93 4.67
CA TYR A 85 9.93 -6.95 4.23
C TYR A 85 9.08 -6.11 5.18
N VAL A 86 8.18 -5.32 4.60
CA VAL A 86 7.30 -4.43 5.32
C VAL A 86 5.90 -4.40 4.71
N LEU A 87 4.93 -3.99 5.51
CA LEU A 87 3.65 -3.49 5.03
C LEU A 87 3.71 -1.98 4.95
N VAL A 88 3.36 -1.45 3.79
CA VAL A 88 3.10 -0.02 3.61
C VAL A 88 1.60 0.19 3.73
N GLY A 89 1.21 1.04 4.67
CA GLY A 89 -0.16 1.49 4.89
C GLY A 89 -0.32 2.94 4.43
N VAL A 90 -1.40 3.23 3.72
CA VAL A 90 -1.79 4.60 3.32
C VAL A 90 -3.26 4.82 3.62
N ASP A 91 -3.60 5.96 4.23
CA ASP A 91 -5.01 6.30 4.45
C ASP A 91 -5.73 6.67 3.14
N MET A 92 -7.07 6.77 3.21
CA MET A 92 -7.91 7.05 2.03
C MET A 92 -7.62 8.39 1.35
N GLU A 93 -7.00 9.33 2.05
CA GLU A 93 -6.73 10.69 1.57
C GLU A 93 -5.26 10.91 1.20
N GLY A 94 -4.42 9.87 1.33
CA GLY A 94 -2.98 9.92 1.10
C GLY A 94 -2.21 10.79 2.09
N LYS A 95 -2.81 11.11 3.25
CA LYS A 95 -2.25 12.04 4.24
C LYS A 95 -1.39 11.31 5.26
N VAL A 96 -1.88 10.20 5.77
CA VAL A 96 -1.17 9.37 6.73
C VAL A 96 -0.60 8.15 6.03
N TRP A 97 0.71 7.96 6.23
CA TRP A 97 1.44 6.81 5.76
C TRP A 97 2.04 6.05 6.95
N LYS A 98 2.15 4.73 6.84
CA LYS A 98 2.74 3.86 7.86
C LYS A 98 3.60 2.79 7.22
N THR A 99 4.68 2.46 7.90
CA THR A 99 5.54 1.31 7.58
C THR A 99 5.53 0.36 8.77
N ILE A 100 5.13 -0.89 8.54
CA ILE A 100 5.06 -1.92 9.58
C ILE A 100 5.99 -3.07 9.18
N ARG A 101 6.97 -3.37 10.03
CA ARG A 101 7.85 -4.54 9.83
C ARG A 101 7.04 -5.82 9.99
N VAL A 102 7.23 -6.78 9.08
CA VAL A 102 6.61 -8.10 9.20
C VAL A 102 7.56 -9.11 9.84
N PRO A 103 7.06 -10.00 10.71
CA PRO A 103 7.89 -11.05 11.31
C PRO A 103 8.34 -12.03 10.22
N TYR A 104 9.57 -12.55 10.33
CA TYR A 104 10.13 -13.56 9.41
C TYR A 104 10.05 -13.13 7.92
N GLY A 105 10.54 -11.93 7.63
CA GLY A 105 10.46 -11.28 6.31
C GLY A 105 10.72 -12.23 5.14
N SER A 106 9.63 -12.60 4.46
CA SER A 106 9.65 -13.60 3.39
C SER A 106 8.98 -13.05 2.14
N LYS A 107 9.61 -13.31 0.98
CA LYS A 107 9.01 -13.09 -0.35
C LYS A 107 7.70 -13.86 -0.54
N PHE A 108 7.50 -14.93 0.23
CA PHE A 108 6.34 -15.81 0.14
C PHE A 108 5.25 -15.47 1.15
N GLY A 109 5.38 -14.34 1.85
CA GLY A 109 4.33 -13.81 2.71
C GLY A 109 3.17 -13.21 1.90
N THR A 110 1.94 -13.37 2.37
CA THR A 110 0.74 -12.76 1.81
C THR A 110 -0.10 -12.08 2.88
N ILE A 111 -0.94 -11.14 2.48
CA ILE A 111 -1.89 -10.47 3.37
C ILE A 111 -3.34 -10.76 3.02
N GLY A 112 -4.17 -10.78 4.05
CA GLY A 112 -5.60 -11.01 3.94
C GLY A 112 -6.41 -10.23 4.97
N LEU A 113 -7.71 -10.14 4.72
CA LEU A 113 -8.69 -9.60 5.66
C LEU A 113 -9.54 -10.76 6.16
N SER A 114 -9.64 -10.92 7.49
CA SER A 114 -10.56 -11.87 8.12
C SER A 114 -11.01 -11.31 9.47
N GLN A 115 -12.30 -11.41 9.76
CA GLN A 115 -12.91 -10.95 11.02
C GLN A 115 -12.61 -9.48 11.37
N GLY A 116 -12.49 -8.62 10.36
CA GLY A 116 -12.17 -7.19 10.56
C GLY A 116 -10.69 -6.92 10.90
N CYS A 117 -9.82 -7.93 10.83
CA CYS A 117 -8.39 -7.79 11.11
C CYS A 117 -7.54 -8.01 9.85
N LEU A 118 -6.41 -7.30 9.79
CA LEU A 118 -5.35 -7.56 8.82
C LEU A 118 -4.56 -8.79 9.27
N HIS A 119 -4.47 -9.80 8.41
CA HIS A 119 -3.66 -11.00 8.63
C HIS A 119 -2.46 -11.00 7.70
N TYR A 120 -1.30 -11.37 8.25
CA TYR A 120 -0.10 -11.68 7.49
C TYR A 120 0.23 -13.16 7.67
N VAL A 121 0.40 -13.88 6.57
CA VAL A 121 0.62 -15.33 6.56
C VAL A 121 1.84 -15.64 5.72
N ILE A 122 2.69 -16.52 6.22
CA ILE A 122 3.88 -17.01 5.52
C ILE A 122 3.72 -18.49 5.26
N ALA A 123 4.04 -18.93 4.05
CA ALA A 123 4.10 -20.36 3.76
C ALA A 123 5.21 -21.01 4.60
N PRO A 124 4.98 -22.18 5.22
CA PRO A 124 6.03 -22.88 5.95
C PRO A 124 7.21 -23.18 5.01
N VAL A 125 8.42 -22.92 5.51
CA VAL A 125 9.66 -23.30 4.81
C VAL A 125 9.76 -24.82 4.94
N LYS A 126 9.72 -25.54 3.82
CA LYS A 126 10.02 -26.98 3.79
C LYS A 126 11.52 -27.21 3.95
#